data_AF-A0AAD2GAR8-F1
#
_entry.id   AF-A0AAD2GAR8-F1
#
_cell.length_a   1.000
_cell.length_b   1.000
_cell.length_c   1.000
_cell.angle_alpha   90.00
_cell.angle_beta   90.00
_cell.angle_gamma   90.00
#
_symmetry.space_group_name_H-M   'P 1'
#
loop_
_entity.id
_entity.type
_entity.pdbx_description
1 polymer ?
#
loop_
_entity_poly.entity_id
_entity_poly.type
_entity_poly.pdbx_seq_one_letter_code
_entity_poly.pdbx_strand_id
1 'polypeptide(L)'
;MARKKKLRPGKGAIAEILTRFIKPEQPNPGSKHRSMVVLEEEDRDDNQRKIFRFYYDGDEERTLMWANHRYLNVLKEGNHLLLFGGPGEPRPPESKEPNIKWQFSKARRLLVEAVNKGEIVFNEDDEPQQDLKEIYASKPEYSEYLFEKFEERLNNIWIKTKEDKNRASDDLEFFEEFIDCNEVSYFNKDGTAQWQGSEAQEQARVDIAANAVFHFGYRHLFENNTLYHLNYTHEQFKAYVRQEISRKKYLHTVEVRALQKREKENKRQSRK
;
A
#
# COMPACT_ATOMS: atom_id res chain seq x y z
N MET A 1 -2.86 5.27 10.53
CA MET A 1 -2.61 6.66 10.99
C MET A 1 -2.05 6.55 12.39
N ALA A 2 -0.87 7.10 12.66
CA ALA A 2 -0.32 7.11 14.01
C ALA A 2 -1.32 7.81 14.94
N ARG A 3 -1.69 7.18 16.05
CA ARG A 3 -2.54 7.82 17.08
C ARG A 3 -1.80 9.09 17.50
N LYS A 4 -2.39 10.27 17.27
CA LYS A 4 -1.80 11.55 17.70
C LYS A 4 -1.54 11.44 19.20
N LYS A 5 -0.27 11.54 19.60
CA LYS A 5 0.13 11.46 21.00
C LYS A 5 -0.60 12.57 21.76
N LYS A 6 -1.27 12.19 22.86
CA LYS A 6 -1.95 13.14 23.73
C LYS A 6 -0.88 13.96 24.44
N LEU A 7 -0.80 15.25 24.14
CA LEU A 7 0.17 16.15 24.77
C LEU A 7 -0.21 16.31 26.26
N ARG A 8 0.81 16.35 27.12
CA ARG A 8 0.61 16.49 28.57
C ARG A 8 0.38 17.97 28.93
N PRO A 9 -0.67 18.31 29.69
CA PRO A 9 -0.85 19.65 30.20
C PRO A 9 0.16 19.92 31.34
N GLY A 10 0.73 21.11 31.33
CA GLY A 10 1.66 21.59 32.34
C GLY A 10 1.76 23.11 32.29
N LYS A 11 2.47 23.69 33.25
CA LYS A 11 2.67 25.14 33.31
C LYS A 11 3.39 25.64 32.05
N GLY A 12 2.81 26.66 31.42
CA GLY A 12 3.26 27.21 30.14
C GLY A 12 2.86 26.39 28.90
N ALA A 13 2.03 25.36 29.04
CA ALA A 13 1.51 24.63 27.89
C ALA A 13 0.54 25.51 27.09
N ILE A 14 0.67 25.48 25.76
CA ILE A 14 -0.23 26.23 24.86
C ILE A 14 -1.38 25.31 24.49
N ALA A 15 -2.60 25.78 24.70
CA ALA A 15 -3.82 25.05 24.41
C ALA A 15 -4.81 25.91 23.63
N GLU A 16 -5.73 25.24 22.96
CA GLU A 16 -6.83 25.84 22.24
C GLU A 16 -8.15 25.50 22.95
N ILE A 17 -9.01 26.51 23.13
CA ILE A 17 -10.33 26.36 23.74
C ILE A 17 -11.36 27.18 22.96
N LEU A 18 -12.60 26.67 22.87
CA LEU A 18 -13.72 27.46 22.35
C LEU A 18 -14.05 28.60 23.32
N THR A 19 -14.06 29.84 22.82
CA THR A 19 -14.16 31.06 23.64
C THR A 19 -15.40 31.07 24.54
N ARG A 20 -16.51 30.50 24.08
CA ARG A 20 -17.77 30.37 24.85
C ARG A 20 -17.67 29.53 26.13
N PHE A 21 -16.61 28.73 26.31
CA PHE A 21 -16.40 27.88 27.49
C PHE A 21 -15.42 28.49 28.49
N ILE A 22 -14.88 29.67 28.19
CA ILE A 22 -13.98 30.42 29.08
C ILE A 22 -14.82 31.19 30.10
N LYS A 23 -14.33 31.22 31.35
CA LYS A 23 -14.94 32.00 32.44
C LYS A 23 -13.93 32.99 33.03
N PRO A 24 -14.33 34.24 33.35
CA PRO A 24 -15.65 34.85 33.10
C PRO A 24 -15.98 34.91 31.59
N GLU A 25 -17.27 35.05 31.24
CA GLU A 25 -17.70 35.05 29.84
C GLU A 25 -16.98 36.12 29.04
N GLN A 26 -16.42 35.72 27.89
CA GLN A 26 -15.59 36.55 27.04
C GLN A 26 -16.39 37.03 25.82
N PRO A 27 -16.10 38.23 25.29
CA PRO A 27 -16.73 38.71 24.06
C PRO A 27 -16.41 37.72 22.94
N ASN A 28 -17.46 37.11 22.38
CA ASN A 28 -17.32 36.00 21.45
C ASN A 28 -17.62 36.44 20.00
N PRO A 29 -16.63 36.47 19.10
CA PRO A 29 -16.84 36.88 17.71
C PRO A 29 -17.58 35.81 16.87
N GLY A 30 -17.80 34.59 17.40
CA GLY A 30 -18.62 33.58 16.72
C GLY A 30 -18.74 32.25 17.48
N SER A 31 -19.79 31.47 17.18
CA SER A 31 -20.10 30.24 17.93
C SER A 31 -19.02 29.14 17.88
N LYS A 32 -18.12 29.20 16.88
CA LYS A 32 -17.01 28.28 16.68
C LYS A 32 -15.63 28.91 16.91
N HIS A 33 -15.57 30.15 17.36
CA HIS A 33 -14.31 30.83 17.60
C HIS A 33 -13.51 30.11 18.70
N ARG A 34 -12.21 29.97 18.47
CA ARG A 34 -11.27 29.31 19.36
C ARG A 34 -10.16 30.28 19.73
N SER A 35 -9.90 30.38 21.02
CA SER A 35 -8.84 31.21 21.55
C SER A 35 -7.63 30.36 21.93
N MET A 36 -6.45 30.92 21.70
CA MET A 36 -5.17 30.37 22.13
C MET A 36 -4.89 30.84 23.55
N VAL A 37 -4.57 29.90 24.44
CA VAL A 37 -4.39 30.17 25.87
C VAL A 37 -3.14 29.46 26.40
N VAL A 38 -2.52 30.07 27.40
CA VAL A 38 -1.34 29.52 28.08
C VAL A 38 -1.77 29.04 29.46
N LEU A 39 -1.60 27.73 29.71
CA LEU A 39 -1.99 27.09 30.97
C LEU A 39 -1.03 27.49 32.09
N GLU A 40 -1.58 27.94 33.21
CA GLU A 40 -0.81 28.37 34.38
C GLU A 40 -0.93 27.37 35.54
N GLU A 41 -2.16 26.95 35.88
CA GLU A 41 -2.43 26.07 37.03
C GLU A 41 -3.54 25.03 36.74
N GLU A 42 -3.45 23.86 37.37
CA GLU A 42 -4.55 22.88 37.47
C GLU A 42 -5.23 23.02 38.84
N ASP A 43 -6.55 23.12 38.82
CA ASP A 43 -7.36 23.26 40.02
C ASP A 43 -8.59 22.34 39.92
N ARG A 44 -9.36 22.24 41.01
CA ARG A 44 -10.62 21.49 41.05
C ARG A 44 -11.77 22.42 41.42
N ASP A 45 -12.81 22.38 40.59
CA ASP A 45 -14.09 23.03 40.86
C ASP A 45 -14.79 22.38 42.08
N ASP A 46 -15.82 23.02 42.62
CA ASP A 46 -16.59 22.56 43.80
C ASP A 46 -17.11 21.12 43.63
N ASN A 47 -17.40 20.74 42.38
CA ASN A 47 -17.82 19.40 41.98
C ASN A 47 -16.65 18.41 41.80
N GLN A 48 -15.45 18.71 42.31
CA GLN A 48 -14.21 17.95 42.12
C GLN A 48 -13.82 17.74 40.65
N ARG A 49 -14.31 18.58 39.73
CA ARG A 49 -14.00 18.50 38.31
C ARG A 49 -12.70 19.26 38.03
N LYS A 50 -11.78 18.64 37.29
CA LYS A 50 -10.54 19.27 36.83
C LYS A 50 -10.84 20.50 35.97
N ILE A 51 -10.33 21.64 36.40
CA ILE A 51 -10.32 22.91 35.69
C ILE A 51 -8.88 23.36 35.50
N PHE A 52 -8.63 24.11 34.44
CA PHE A 52 -7.34 24.76 34.24
C PHE A 52 -7.52 26.26 34.30
N ARG A 53 -6.60 26.94 34.99
CA ARG A 53 -6.46 28.39 34.97
C ARG A 53 -5.43 28.78 33.92
N PHE A 54 -5.74 29.79 33.12
CA PHE A 54 -4.94 30.21 31.98
C PHE A 54 -5.16 31.69 31.66
N TYR A 55 -4.27 32.27 30.87
CA TYR A 55 -4.40 33.60 30.28
C TYR A 55 -4.31 33.50 28.74
N TYR A 56 -4.70 34.55 28.02
CA TYR A 56 -4.59 34.54 26.55
C TYR A 56 -3.12 34.59 26.11
N ASP A 57 -2.82 33.90 25.02
CA ASP A 57 -1.50 34.00 24.40
C ASP A 57 -1.28 35.43 23.87
N GLY A 58 -0.31 36.15 24.44
CA GLY A 58 -0.03 37.56 24.14
C GLY A 58 -0.69 38.59 25.06
N ASP A 59 -1.42 38.17 26.09
CA ASP A 59 -1.95 39.10 27.11
C ASP A 59 -0.86 39.52 28.12
N GLU A 60 -0.50 40.80 28.12
CA GLU A 60 0.52 41.37 29.01
C GLU A 60 0.04 41.44 30.46
N GLU A 61 -1.26 41.68 30.68
CA GLU A 61 -1.86 41.80 32.01
C GLU A 61 -2.05 40.43 32.68
N ARG A 62 -1.97 39.35 31.89
CA ARG A 62 -2.14 37.94 32.32
C ARG A 62 -3.41 37.75 33.11
N THR A 63 -4.53 38.22 32.56
CA THR A 63 -5.82 38.08 33.22
C THR A 63 -6.16 36.58 33.33
N LEU A 64 -6.22 36.09 34.57
CA LEU A 64 -6.48 34.68 34.85
C LEU A 64 -7.96 34.36 34.61
N MET A 65 -8.17 33.48 33.65
CA MET A 65 -9.45 32.87 33.33
C MET A 65 -9.38 31.38 33.63
N TRP A 66 -10.53 30.72 33.59
CA TRP A 66 -10.59 29.28 33.82
C TRP A 66 -11.58 28.59 32.90
N ALA A 67 -11.34 27.30 32.66
CA ALA A 67 -12.28 26.44 31.98
C ALA A 67 -12.11 24.97 32.38
N ASN A 68 -13.13 24.17 32.08
CA ASN A 68 -13.08 22.73 32.31
C ASN A 68 -12.08 22.05 31.36
N HIS A 69 -11.29 21.11 31.88
CA HIS A 69 -10.29 20.36 31.10
C HIS A 69 -10.85 19.70 29.84
N ARG A 70 -12.13 19.33 29.82
CA ARG A 70 -12.78 18.65 28.67
C ARG A 70 -12.84 19.53 27.42
N TYR A 71 -12.77 20.85 27.57
CA TYR A 71 -12.88 21.80 26.46
C TYR A 71 -11.52 22.28 25.94
N LEU A 72 -10.43 21.85 26.58
CA LEU A 72 -9.07 22.24 26.25
C LEU A 72 -8.38 21.19 25.37
N ASN A 73 -7.82 21.65 24.26
CA ASN A 73 -6.98 20.85 23.38
C ASN A 73 -5.54 21.38 23.45
N VAL A 74 -4.65 20.65 24.13
CA VAL A 74 -3.24 21.04 24.25
C VAL A 74 -2.56 20.91 22.89
N LEU A 75 -1.93 21.99 22.42
CA LEU A 75 -1.22 22.07 21.14
C LEU A 75 0.30 21.99 21.32
N LYS A 76 0.83 22.45 22.46
CA LYS A 76 2.26 22.41 22.79
C LYS A 76 2.44 22.04 24.26
N GLU A 77 3.30 21.06 24.55
CA GLU A 77 3.68 20.73 25.94
C GLU A 77 4.43 21.92 26.56
N GLY A 78 4.10 22.22 27.82
CA GLY A 78 4.77 23.25 28.62
C GLY A 78 6.10 22.76 29.18
N ASN A 79 6.53 23.33 30.31
CA ASN A 79 7.73 22.88 30.97
C ASN A 79 7.55 21.44 31.51
N HIS A 80 8.40 20.51 31.08
CA HIS A 80 8.35 19.09 31.44
C HIS A 80 8.54 18.83 32.95
N LEU A 81 9.15 19.77 33.68
CA LEU A 81 9.31 19.69 35.14
C LEU A 81 8.06 20.13 35.90
N LEU A 82 7.18 20.89 35.25
CA LEU A 82 6.00 21.53 35.86
C LEU A 82 4.70 20.98 35.25
N LEU A 83 4.66 19.67 35.03
CA LEU A 83 3.45 18.99 34.58
C LEU A 83 2.45 18.89 35.72
N PHE A 84 1.18 19.19 35.46
CA PHE A 84 0.16 19.20 36.51
C PHE A 84 -0.17 17.81 37.06
N GLY A 85 0.19 16.75 36.32
CA GLY A 85 0.09 15.36 36.77
C GLY A 85 1.31 14.83 37.54
N GLY A 86 2.27 15.70 37.90
CA GLY A 86 3.55 15.32 38.50
C GLY A 86 4.68 15.10 37.48
N PRO A 87 5.94 14.95 37.93
CA PRO A 87 7.09 14.72 37.06
C PRO A 87 6.93 13.36 36.36
N GLY A 88 6.35 13.37 35.17
CA GLY A 88 6.27 12.19 34.34
C GLY A 88 7.65 11.83 33.81
N GLU A 89 7.99 10.54 33.81
CA GLU A 89 9.26 10.05 33.29
C GLU A 89 9.60 10.68 31.92
N PRO A 90 10.87 11.05 31.70
CA PRO A 90 11.32 11.52 30.40
C PRO A 90 10.99 10.45 29.37
N ARG A 91 10.26 10.83 28.31
CA ARG A 91 9.87 9.88 27.27
C ARG A 91 11.15 9.34 26.62
N PRO A 92 11.30 8.01 26.47
CA PRO A 92 12.44 7.47 25.74
C PRO A 92 12.44 8.04 24.31
N PRO A 93 13.64 8.31 23.75
CA PRO A 93 13.76 8.77 22.38
C PRO A 93 13.09 7.75 21.45
N GLU A 94 12.24 8.24 20.55
CA GLU A 94 11.57 7.39 19.56
C GLU A 94 12.65 6.70 18.72
N SER A 95 12.73 5.38 18.76
CA SER A 95 13.38 4.60 17.72
C SER A 95 12.56 4.76 16.45
N LYS A 96 12.94 5.73 15.62
CA LYS A 96 12.19 6.08 14.41
C LYS A 96 12.49 5.06 13.34
N GLU A 97 11.58 4.09 13.18
CA GLU A 97 11.47 3.35 11.91
C GLU A 97 11.36 4.34 10.74
N PRO A 98 11.84 3.98 9.54
CA PRO A 98 11.72 4.83 8.38
C PRO A 98 10.25 5.18 8.12
N ASN A 99 10.01 6.40 7.63
CA ASN A 99 8.67 6.88 7.24
C ASN A 99 8.20 6.26 5.91
N ILE A 100 8.46 4.97 5.71
CA ILE A 100 8.01 4.17 4.58
C ILE A 100 7.18 3.05 5.16
N LYS A 101 5.95 2.87 4.65
CA LYS A 101 5.10 1.76 5.08
C LYS A 101 5.81 0.43 4.81
N TRP A 102 5.86 -0.46 5.80
CA TRP A 102 6.50 -1.79 5.71
C TRP A 102 6.14 -2.56 4.43
N GLN A 103 4.88 -2.52 3.99
CA GLN A 103 4.42 -3.20 2.77
C GLN A 103 5.17 -2.80 1.50
N PHE A 104 5.75 -1.60 1.47
CA PHE A 104 6.50 -1.05 0.34
C PHE A 104 8.01 -0.99 0.60
N SER A 105 8.49 -1.54 1.74
CA SER A 105 9.90 -1.49 2.09
C SER A 105 10.73 -2.42 1.21
N LYS A 106 12.00 -2.05 0.99
CA LYS A 106 12.98 -2.92 0.33
C LYS A 106 13.25 -4.16 1.19
N ALA A 107 13.34 -3.99 2.51
CA ALA A 107 13.47 -5.07 3.49
C ALA A 107 12.40 -6.15 3.31
N ARG A 108 11.12 -5.76 3.23
CA ARG A 108 10.01 -6.71 3.04
C ARG A 108 10.17 -7.51 1.75
N ARG A 109 10.50 -6.84 0.63
CA ARG A 109 10.70 -7.51 -0.66
C ARG A 109 11.81 -8.55 -0.59
N LEU A 110 12.95 -8.18 -0.01
CA LEU A 110 14.10 -9.08 0.16
C LEU A 110 13.78 -10.27 1.06
N LEU A 111 12.94 -10.07 2.08
CA LEU A 111 12.49 -11.14 2.97
C LEU A 111 11.55 -12.12 2.24
N VAL A 112 10.57 -11.60 1.47
CA VAL A 112 9.67 -12.43 0.65
C VAL A 112 10.47 -13.24 -0.39
N GLU A 113 11.46 -12.61 -1.04
CA GLU A 113 12.34 -13.32 -1.98
C GLU A 113 13.16 -14.43 -1.30
N ALA A 114 13.68 -14.19 -0.09
CA ALA A 114 14.42 -15.18 0.68
C ALA A 114 13.55 -16.37 1.09
N VAL A 115 12.32 -16.11 1.56
CA VAL A 115 11.34 -17.15 1.90
C VAL A 115 10.94 -17.96 0.66
N ASN A 116 10.69 -17.30 -0.48
CA ASN A 116 10.32 -17.98 -1.72
C ASN A 116 11.44 -18.86 -2.29
N LYS A 117 12.71 -18.45 -2.11
CA LYS A 117 13.87 -19.24 -2.52
C LYS A 117 14.22 -20.37 -1.56
N GLY A 118 13.59 -20.43 -0.37
CA GLY A 118 13.94 -21.38 0.68
C GLY A 118 15.26 -21.08 1.39
N GLU A 119 15.73 -19.83 1.35
CA GLU A 119 16.92 -19.40 2.12
C GLU A 119 16.62 -19.39 3.63
N ILE A 120 15.37 -19.07 3.98
CA ILE A 120 14.83 -19.14 5.35
C ILE A 120 13.92 -20.35 5.42
N VAL A 121 14.30 -21.33 6.24
CA VAL A 121 13.56 -22.58 6.44
C VAL A 121 12.71 -22.46 7.71
N PHE A 122 11.48 -22.96 7.63
CA PHE A 122 10.54 -23.04 8.75
C PHE A 122 10.32 -24.51 9.11
N ASN A 123 10.16 -24.77 10.40
CA ASN A 123 9.82 -26.08 10.94
C ASN A 123 8.33 -26.39 10.75
N GLU A 124 7.90 -27.61 11.11
CA GLU A 124 6.49 -28.02 11.08
C GLU A 124 5.58 -27.15 11.97
N ASP A 125 6.14 -26.58 13.04
CA ASP A 125 5.47 -25.64 13.95
C ASP A 125 5.38 -24.19 13.39
N ASP A 126 5.72 -23.98 12.11
CA ASP A 126 5.76 -22.67 11.45
C ASP A 126 6.74 -21.66 12.12
N GLU A 127 7.74 -22.17 12.85
CA GLU A 127 8.82 -21.38 13.44
C GLU A 127 10.10 -21.40 12.56
N PRO A 128 10.83 -20.28 12.46
CA PRO A 128 12.07 -20.24 11.71
C PRO A 128 13.13 -21.15 12.35
N GLN A 129 13.75 -22.01 11.55
CA GLN A 129 14.78 -22.94 12.02
C GLN A 129 16.11 -22.23 12.34
N GLN A 130 16.36 -21.10 11.68
CA GLN A 130 17.53 -20.24 11.89
C GLN A 130 17.26 -19.24 13.01
N ASP A 131 18.32 -18.82 13.73
CA ASP A 131 18.16 -17.80 14.77
C ASP A 131 17.70 -16.47 14.17
N LEU A 132 16.67 -15.87 14.77
CA LEU A 132 16.04 -14.66 14.27
C LEU A 132 17.04 -13.50 14.16
N LYS A 133 18.04 -13.45 15.06
CA LYS A 133 19.11 -12.45 15.04
C LYS A 133 20.03 -12.62 13.83
N GLU A 134 20.33 -13.86 13.45
CA GLU A 134 21.16 -14.16 12.28
C GLU A 134 20.44 -13.76 10.99
N ILE A 135 19.14 -14.10 10.86
CA ILE A 135 18.31 -13.68 9.74
C ILE A 135 18.28 -12.15 9.66
N TYR A 136 18.08 -11.48 10.78
CA TYR A 136 18.05 -10.02 10.85
C TYR A 136 19.39 -9.37 10.48
N ALA A 137 20.51 -9.97 10.87
CA ALA A 137 21.86 -9.47 10.55
C ALA A 137 22.28 -9.76 9.10
N SER A 138 21.62 -10.70 8.40
CA SER A 138 22.00 -11.14 7.06
C SER A 138 21.99 -10.02 5.99
N LYS A 139 21.12 -9.02 6.15
CA LYS A 139 21.01 -7.90 5.19
C LYS A 139 20.96 -6.56 5.91
N PRO A 140 21.71 -5.54 5.44
CA PRO A 140 21.73 -4.22 6.07
C PRO A 140 20.34 -3.55 6.01
N GLU A 141 19.50 -3.84 5.01
CA GLU A 141 18.16 -3.27 4.90
C GLU A 141 17.22 -3.68 6.04
N TYR A 142 17.47 -4.82 6.71
CA TYR A 142 16.66 -5.26 7.84
C TYR A 142 16.93 -4.40 9.08
N SER A 143 18.18 -3.95 9.24
CA SER A 143 18.62 -3.13 10.36
C SER A 143 17.95 -1.74 10.45
N GLU A 144 17.32 -1.28 9.36
CA GLU A 144 16.55 -0.03 9.32
C GLU A 144 15.25 -0.11 10.14
N TYR A 145 14.79 -1.32 10.47
CA TYR A 145 13.52 -1.58 11.10
C TYR A 145 13.69 -2.07 12.55
N LEU A 146 12.64 -2.08 13.37
CA LEU A 146 12.76 -2.58 14.74
C LEU A 146 12.83 -4.11 14.78
N PHE A 147 13.84 -4.64 15.47
CA PHE A 147 14.00 -6.07 15.72
C PHE A 147 12.80 -6.66 16.48
N GLU A 148 12.24 -5.93 17.45
CA GLU A 148 11.05 -6.35 18.22
C GLU A 148 9.84 -6.73 17.35
N LYS A 149 9.72 -6.13 16.17
CA LYS A 149 8.64 -6.39 15.22
C LYS A 149 9.05 -7.32 14.08
N PHE A 150 10.31 -7.75 14.04
CA PHE A 150 10.86 -8.50 12.92
C PHE A 150 10.28 -9.91 12.86
N GLU A 151 10.14 -10.57 14.00
CA GLU A 151 9.52 -11.90 14.13
C GLU A 151 8.09 -11.91 13.59
N GLU A 152 7.24 -10.99 14.08
CA GLU A 152 5.86 -10.84 13.64
C GLU A 152 5.79 -10.60 12.13
N ARG A 153 6.70 -9.77 11.59
CA ARG A 153 6.76 -9.48 10.15
C ARG A 153 7.17 -10.70 9.33
N LEU A 154 8.12 -11.48 9.82
CA LEU A 154 8.61 -12.70 9.18
C LEU A 154 7.50 -13.76 9.16
N ASN A 155 6.85 -14.02 10.30
CA ASN A 155 5.76 -14.99 10.40
C ASN A 155 4.57 -14.58 9.51
N ASN A 156 4.20 -13.31 9.49
CA ASN A 156 3.16 -12.80 8.58
C ASN A 156 3.49 -13.01 7.09
N ILE A 157 4.77 -12.98 6.72
CA ILE A 157 5.20 -13.26 5.34
C ILE A 157 5.15 -14.75 5.05
N TRP A 158 5.60 -15.57 5.99
CA TRP A 158 5.52 -17.03 5.90
C TRP A 158 4.08 -17.51 5.71
N ILE A 159 3.17 -17.13 6.61
CA ILE A 159 1.74 -17.51 6.56
C ILE A 159 1.13 -17.16 5.20
N LYS A 160 1.33 -15.92 4.73
CA LYS A 160 0.81 -15.49 3.43
C LYS A 160 1.40 -16.27 2.27
N THR A 161 2.69 -16.58 2.32
CA THR A 161 3.37 -17.36 1.27
C THR A 161 2.83 -18.80 1.24
N LYS A 162 2.57 -19.39 2.40
CA LYS A 162 1.96 -20.71 2.55
C LYS A 162 0.53 -20.72 2.02
N GLU A 163 -0.29 -19.75 2.41
CA GLU A 163 -1.65 -19.57 1.90
C GLU A 163 -1.68 -19.40 0.37
N ASP A 164 -0.79 -18.57 -0.18
CA ASP A 164 -0.71 -18.32 -1.63
C ASP A 164 -0.26 -19.58 -2.39
N LYS A 165 0.66 -20.38 -1.83
CA LYS A 165 1.07 -21.67 -2.42
C LYS A 165 -0.06 -22.68 -2.40
N ASN A 166 -0.77 -22.80 -1.28
CA ASN A 166 -1.92 -23.71 -1.17
C ASN A 166 -3.01 -23.31 -2.16
N ARG A 167 -3.37 -22.02 -2.22
CA ARG A 167 -4.34 -21.52 -3.21
C ARG A 167 -3.89 -21.82 -4.64
N ALA A 168 -2.61 -21.64 -4.96
CA ALA A 168 -2.10 -21.95 -6.30
C ALA A 168 -2.20 -23.45 -6.63
N SER A 169 -2.06 -24.34 -5.64
CA SER A 169 -2.29 -25.78 -5.79
C SER A 169 -3.76 -26.08 -6.02
N ASP A 170 -4.65 -25.54 -5.18
CA ASP A 170 -6.10 -25.72 -5.31
C ASP A 170 -6.59 -25.21 -6.68
N ASP A 171 -6.14 -24.01 -7.09
CA ASP A 171 -6.49 -23.41 -8.38
C ASP A 171 -6.01 -24.29 -9.56
N LEU A 172 -4.86 -24.97 -9.42
CA LEU A 172 -4.36 -25.89 -10.43
C LEU A 172 -5.21 -27.17 -10.50
N GLU A 173 -5.56 -27.76 -9.36
CA GLU A 173 -6.42 -28.94 -9.30
C GLU A 173 -7.80 -28.65 -9.91
N PHE A 174 -8.42 -27.52 -9.56
CA PHE A 174 -9.69 -27.10 -10.16
C PHE A 174 -9.58 -26.83 -11.66
N PHE A 175 -8.43 -26.31 -12.11
CA PHE A 175 -8.19 -26.08 -13.53
C PHE A 175 -8.04 -27.40 -14.31
N GLU A 176 -7.34 -28.38 -13.75
CA GLU A 176 -7.21 -29.72 -14.32
C GLU A 176 -8.56 -30.44 -14.37
N GLU A 177 -9.33 -30.42 -13.28
CA GLU A 177 -10.70 -30.98 -13.24
C GLU A 177 -11.61 -30.29 -14.27
N PHE A 178 -11.48 -28.96 -14.41
CA PHE A 178 -12.22 -28.20 -15.41
C PHE A 178 -11.86 -28.65 -16.83
N ILE A 179 -10.58 -28.87 -17.14
CA ILE A 179 -10.14 -29.38 -18.45
C ILE A 179 -10.70 -30.78 -18.71
N ASP A 180 -10.67 -31.66 -17.71
CA ASP A 180 -11.13 -33.05 -17.86
C ASP A 180 -12.65 -33.14 -18.05
N CYS A 181 -13.40 -32.27 -17.39
CA CYS A 181 -14.86 -32.25 -17.47
C CYS A 181 -15.42 -31.45 -18.65
N ASN A 182 -14.64 -30.55 -19.25
CA ASN A 182 -15.10 -29.68 -20.32
C ASN A 182 -14.28 -29.91 -21.59
N GLU A 183 -14.88 -30.61 -22.55
CA GLU A 183 -14.30 -30.73 -23.89
C GLU A 183 -14.07 -29.35 -24.52
N VAL A 184 -12.92 -29.18 -25.16
CA VAL A 184 -12.59 -27.94 -25.88
C VAL A 184 -13.59 -27.76 -27.01
N SER A 185 -14.44 -26.73 -26.92
CA SER A 185 -15.38 -26.41 -27.98
C SER A 185 -14.66 -25.75 -29.16
N TYR A 186 -14.47 -26.49 -30.25
CA TYR A 186 -13.89 -25.96 -31.48
C TYR A 186 -14.81 -24.99 -32.23
N PHE A 187 -16.06 -24.86 -31.81
CA PHE A 187 -17.07 -24.01 -32.44
C PHE A 187 -17.65 -23.03 -31.43
N ASN A 188 -17.92 -21.81 -31.91
CA ASN A 188 -18.69 -20.84 -31.16
C ASN A 188 -20.17 -21.26 -31.14
N LYS A 189 -20.96 -20.60 -30.28
CA LYS A 189 -22.43 -20.73 -30.22
C LYS A 189 -23.14 -20.58 -31.58
N ASP A 190 -22.52 -19.88 -32.52
CA ASP A 190 -23.06 -19.61 -33.86
C ASP A 190 -22.67 -20.72 -34.88
N GLY A 191 -22.04 -21.81 -34.42
CA GLY A 191 -21.56 -22.92 -35.27
C GLY A 191 -20.31 -22.58 -36.10
N THR A 192 -19.73 -21.40 -35.91
CA THR A 192 -18.48 -20.99 -36.58
C THR A 192 -17.27 -21.54 -35.84
N ALA A 193 -16.22 -21.93 -36.59
CA ALA A 193 -14.97 -22.38 -35.97
C ALA A 193 -14.42 -21.30 -35.03
N GLN A 194 -13.94 -21.70 -33.86
CA GLN A 194 -13.31 -20.78 -32.92
C GLN A 194 -11.99 -20.27 -33.52
N TRP A 195 -11.72 -18.97 -33.43
CA TRP A 195 -10.44 -18.40 -33.89
C TRP A 195 -9.29 -18.70 -32.93
N GLN A 196 -9.56 -18.62 -31.62
CA GLN A 196 -8.51 -18.83 -30.61
C GLN A 196 -8.14 -20.31 -30.57
N GLY A 197 -6.84 -20.60 -30.75
CA GLY A 197 -6.33 -21.97 -30.76
C GLY A 197 -6.50 -22.73 -32.08
N SER A 198 -6.99 -22.09 -33.14
CA SER A 198 -7.12 -22.75 -34.44
C SER A 198 -5.84 -22.66 -35.29
N GLU A 199 -5.66 -23.60 -36.21
CA GLU A 199 -4.57 -23.60 -37.19
C GLU A 199 -4.56 -22.31 -38.04
N ALA A 200 -5.74 -21.75 -38.32
CA ALA A 200 -5.88 -20.48 -39.02
C ALA A 200 -5.26 -19.32 -38.21
N GLN A 201 -5.39 -19.31 -36.89
CA GLN A 201 -4.73 -18.30 -36.06
C GLN A 201 -3.22 -18.45 -36.09
N GLU A 202 -2.70 -19.68 -36.02
CA GLU A 202 -1.26 -19.93 -36.10
C GLU A 202 -0.67 -19.45 -37.43
N GLN A 203 -1.30 -19.83 -38.54
CA GLN A 203 -0.89 -19.39 -39.86
C GLN A 203 -0.99 -17.87 -39.99
N ALA A 204 -2.03 -17.24 -39.43
CA ALA A 204 -2.15 -15.79 -39.44
C ALA A 204 -1.03 -15.10 -38.67
N ARG A 205 -0.54 -15.69 -37.57
CA ARG A 205 0.63 -15.18 -36.85
C ARG A 205 1.90 -15.27 -37.70
N VAL A 206 2.07 -16.34 -38.46
CA VAL A 206 3.18 -16.49 -39.43
C VAL A 206 3.09 -15.41 -40.50
N ASP A 207 1.92 -15.21 -41.10
CA ASP A 207 1.70 -14.20 -42.14
C ASP A 207 1.90 -12.76 -41.62
N ILE A 208 1.47 -12.48 -40.38
CA ILE A 208 1.71 -11.20 -39.70
C ILE A 208 3.21 -11.02 -39.38
N ALA A 209 3.92 -12.08 -39.01
CA ALA A 209 5.37 -12.03 -38.78
C ALA A 209 6.13 -11.73 -40.08
N ALA A 210 5.68 -12.29 -41.21
CA ALA A 210 6.22 -12.03 -42.54
C ALA A 210 5.78 -10.69 -43.17
N ASN A 211 4.96 -9.89 -42.47
CA ASN A 211 4.33 -8.67 -42.98
C ASN A 211 3.51 -8.90 -44.28
N ALA A 212 3.05 -10.12 -44.52
CA ALA A 212 2.33 -10.50 -45.74
C ALA A 212 1.03 -9.70 -45.89
N VAL A 213 0.39 -9.34 -44.78
CA VAL A 213 -0.82 -8.50 -44.74
C VAL A 213 -0.58 -7.11 -45.36
N PHE A 214 0.63 -6.54 -45.19
CA PHE A 214 0.99 -5.25 -45.76
C PHE A 214 1.33 -5.35 -47.24
N HIS A 215 2.02 -6.43 -47.64
CA HIS A 215 2.50 -6.61 -49.01
C HIS A 215 1.40 -7.06 -49.98
N PHE A 216 0.55 -8.00 -49.58
CA PHE A 216 -0.44 -8.62 -50.46
C PHE A 216 -1.88 -8.18 -50.17
N GLY A 217 -2.13 -7.65 -48.96
CA GLY A 217 -3.47 -7.27 -48.51
C GLY A 217 -4.30 -8.45 -48.00
N TYR A 218 -5.35 -8.13 -47.23
CA TYR A 218 -6.20 -9.11 -46.57
C TYR A 218 -6.93 -10.07 -47.54
N ARG A 219 -7.42 -9.54 -48.66
CA ARG A 219 -8.21 -10.31 -49.62
C ARG A 219 -7.39 -11.40 -50.29
N HIS A 220 -6.18 -11.07 -50.71
CA HIS A 220 -5.26 -12.01 -51.35
C HIS A 220 -4.85 -13.15 -50.40
N LEU A 221 -4.56 -12.82 -49.13
CA LEU A 221 -4.23 -13.83 -48.12
C LEU A 221 -5.40 -14.78 -47.86
N PHE A 222 -6.62 -14.24 -47.78
CA PHE A 222 -7.83 -15.01 -47.56
C PHE A 222 -8.13 -15.98 -48.73
N GLU A 223 -8.02 -15.50 -49.97
CA GLU A 223 -8.32 -16.30 -51.16
C GLU A 223 -7.27 -17.39 -51.40
N ASN A 224 -6.00 -17.13 -51.12
CA ASN A 224 -4.91 -18.08 -51.40
C ASN A 224 -4.67 -19.12 -50.29
N ASN A 225 -5.19 -18.90 -49.09
CA ASN A 225 -4.99 -19.82 -47.98
C ASN A 225 -6.29 -20.57 -47.67
N THR A 226 -6.27 -21.88 -47.91
CA THR A 226 -7.40 -22.78 -47.70
C THR A 226 -7.90 -22.79 -46.26
N LEU A 227 -7.00 -22.62 -45.29
CA LEU A 227 -7.36 -22.60 -43.87
C LEU A 227 -8.26 -21.42 -43.50
N TYR A 228 -8.18 -20.31 -44.24
CA TYR A 228 -8.95 -19.09 -43.95
C TYR A 228 -10.35 -19.15 -44.53
N HIS A 229 -10.48 -19.45 -45.82
CA HIS A 229 -11.78 -19.37 -46.49
C HIS A 229 -12.69 -20.57 -46.25
N LEU A 230 -12.15 -21.72 -45.82
CA LEU A 230 -12.96 -22.88 -45.43
C LEU A 230 -13.69 -22.66 -44.10
N ASN A 231 -13.06 -21.93 -43.17
CA ASN A 231 -13.52 -21.85 -41.79
C ASN A 231 -14.17 -20.50 -41.42
N TYR A 232 -13.84 -19.43 -42.15
CA TYR A 232 -14.26 -18.07 -41.80
C TYR A 232 -14.74 -17.31 -43.02
N THR A 233 -15.63 -16.34 -42.79
CA THR A 233 -15.91 -15.34 -43.82
C THR A 233 -14.75 -14.36 -43.93
N HIS A 234 -14.60 -13.72 -45.09
CA HIS A 234 -13.54 -12.73 -45.30
C HIS A 234 -13.60 -11.57 -44.27
N GLU A 235 -14.80 -11.17 -43.85
CA GLU A 235 -14.97 -10.13 -42.82
C GLU A 235 -14.50 -10.60 -41.44
N GLN A 236 -14.84 -11.83 -41.04
CA GLN A 236 -14.37 -12.43 -39.80
C GLN A 236 -12.85 -12.55 -39.79
N PHE A 237 -12.26 -13.14 -40.84
CA PHE A 237 -10.81 -13.24 -41.00
C PHE A 237 -10.12 -11.88 -40.85
N LYS A 238 -10.61 -10.87 -41.58
CA LYS A 238 -10.06 -9.51 -41.52
C LYS A 238 -10.13 -8.92 -40.11
N ALA A 239 -11.23 -9.13 -39.39
CA ALA A 239 -11.38 -8.69 -38.01
C ALA A 239 -10.39 -9.40 -37.07
N TYR A 240 -10.26 -10.72 -37.17
CA TYR A 240 -9.35 -11.50 -36.35
C TYR A 240 -7.87 -11.18 -36.61
N VAL A 241 -7.45 -11.04 -37.86
CA VAL A 241 -6.07 -10.62 -38.20
C VAL A 241 -5.77 -9.23 -37.64
N ARG A 242 -6.74 -8.29 -37.70
CA ARG A 242 -6.58 -6.97 -37.07
C ARG A 242 -6.44 -7.06 -35.55
N GLN A 243 -7.17 -7.97 -34.91
CA GLN A 243 -7.04 -8.23 -33.48
C GLN A 243 -5.63 -8.75 -33.15
N GLU A 244 -5.08 -9.70 -33.92
CA GLU A 244 -3.72 -10.21 -33.71
C GLU A 244 -2.64 -9.12 -33.93
N ILE A 245 -2.79 -8.28 -34.96
CA ILE A 245 -1.89 -7.14 -35.18
C ILE A 245 -1.95 -6.18 -33.98
N SER A 246 -3.16 -5.89 -33.48
CA SER A 246 -3.35 -4.99 -32.34
C SER A 246 -2.76 -5.58 -31.06
N ARG A 247 -2.93 -6.89 -30.85
CA ARG A 247 -2.32 -7.64 -29.74
C ARG A 247 -0.78 -7.56 -29.82
N LYS A 248 -0.19 -7.80 -30.99
CA LYS A 248 1.27 -7.69 -31.21
C LYS A 248 1.78 -6.28 -30.87
N LYS A 249 1.10 -5.23 -31.33
CA LYS A 249 1.44 -3.83 -30.98
C LYS A 249 1.33 -3.56 -29.48
N TYR A 250 0.29 -4.08 -28.84
CA TYR A 250 0.10 -3.93 -27.40
C TYR A 250 1.21 -4.63 -26.61
N LEU A 251 1.55 -5.89 -26.95
CA LEU A 251 2.63 -6.63 -26.30
C LEU A 251 3.97 -5.90 -26.44
N HIS A 252 4.29 -5.41 -27.63
CA HIS A 252 5.48 -4.57 -27.84
C HIS A 252 5.48 -3.32 -26.95
N THR A 253 4.33 -2.66 -26.80
CA THR A 253 4.21 -1.48 -25.92
C THR A 253 4.44 -1.84 -24.45
N VAL A 254 3.94 -3.00 -23.99
CA VAL A 254 4.16 -3.50 -22.64
C VAL A 254 5.64 -3.79 -22.40
N GLU A 255 6.32 -4.45 -23.35
CA GLU A 255 7.75 -4.73 -23.29
C GLU A 255 8.59 -3.44 -23.20
N VAL A 256 8.34 -2.47 -24.09
CA VAL A 256 9.05 -1.17 -24.09
C VAL A 256 8.83 -0.44 -22.77
N ARG A 257 7.61 -0.44 -22.22
CA ARG A 257 7.32 0.16 -20.91
C ARG A 257 8.06 -0.54 -19.77
N ALA A 258 8.14 -1.88 -19.82
CA ALA A 258 8.88 -2.65 -18.82
C ALA A 258 10.39 -2.33 -18.87
N LEU A 259 10.97 -2.21 -20.06
CA LEU A 259 12.37 -1.81 -20.25
C LEU A 259 12.63 -0.39 -19.71
N GLN A 260 11.80 0.59 -20.08
CA GLN A 260 11.91 1.97 -19.57
C GLN A 260 11.79 2.03 -18.04
N LYS A 261 10.95 1.19 -17.44
CA LYS A 261 10.82 1.10 -15.98
C LYS A 261 12.10 0.56 -15.34
N ARG A 262 12.67 -0.53 -15.89
CA ARG A 262 13.95 -1.10 -15.44
C ARG A 262 15.09 -0.09 -15.54
N GLU A 263 15.19 0.64 -16.66
CA GLU A 263 16.20 1.69 -16.83
C GLU A 263 16.07 2.82 -15.80
N LYS A 264 14.84 3.25 -15.49
CA LYS A 264 14.58 4.27 -14.46
C LYS A 264 14.95 3.77 -13.07
N GLU A 265 14.70 2.49 -12.76
CA GLU A 265 15.08 1.87 -11.50
C GLU A 265 16.60 1.76 -11.37
N ASN A 266 17.31 1.30 -12.41
CA ASN A 266 18.77 1.24 -12.44
C ASN A 266 19.41 2.63 -12.27
N LYS A 267 18.89 3.65 -12.97
CA LYS A 267 19.37 5.04 -12.82
C LYS A 267 19.17 5.57 -11.39
N ARG A 268 18.07 5.22 -10.73
CA ARG A 268 17.81 5.60 -9.33
C ARG A 268 18.74 4.90 -8.36
N GLN A 269 19.09 3.64 -8.63
CA GLN A 269 20.05 2.88 -7.83
C GLN A 269 21.48 3.42 -8.00
N SER A 270 21.90 3.78 -9.22
CA SER A 270 23.25 4.34 -9.47
C SER A 270 23.50 5.74 -8.88
N ARG A 271 22.44 6.44 -8.45
CA ARG A 271 22.51 7.80 -7.87
C ARG A 271 22.46 7.82 -6.34
N LYS A 272 22.24 6.66 -5.72
CA LYS A 272 22.27 6.48 -4.27
C LYS A 272 23.59 5.86 -3.88
#